data_AF-A0A350JFD5-F1
#
_entry.id   AF-A0A350JFD5-F1
#
_cell.length_a   1.000
_cell.length_b   1.000
_cell.length_c   1.000
_cell.angle_alpha   90.00
_cell.angle_beta   90.00
_cell.angle_gamma   90.00
#
_symmetry.space_group_name_H-M   'P 1'
#
loop_
_entity.id
_entity.type
_entity.pdbx_description
1 polymer ?
#
loop_
_entity_poly.entity_id
_entity_poly.type
_entity_poly.pdbx_seq_one_letter_code
_entity_poly.pdbx_strand_id
1 'polypeptide(L)'
;MAPFAQAQNPIILTSKDDANLRIVDTSTFFITSTNTMTASGSTINGVTGVAVHPCNGAIYMMLKIASQSGRSLATTDTNGSVTIIGNTGDNFAEIAFDDN
;
A
#
# COMPACT_ATOMS: atom_id res chain seq x y z
N MET A 1 -3.08 15.61 27.52
CA MET A 1 -3.69 15.30 26.22
C MET A 1 -2.56 14.95 25.26
N ALA A 2 -2.51 13.71 24.77
CA ALA A 2 -1.60 13.35 23.68
C ALA A 2 -2.05 14.05 22.38
N PRO A 3 -1.13 14.47 21.50
CA PRO A 3 -1.53 15.06 20.23
C PRO A 3 -2.23 13.99 19.37
N PHE A 4 -3.43 14.31 18.90
CA PHE A 4 -4.14 13.49 17.93
C PHE A 4 -3.37 13.47 16.61
N ALA A 5 -3.09 12.24 16.14
CA ALA A 5 -2.55 11.80 14.85
C ALA A 5 -2.01 12.88 13.89
N GLN A 6 -0.72 12.75 13.57
CA GLN A 6 -0.12 13.41 12.42
C GLN A 6 -0.89 13.01 11.16
N ALA A 7 -1.29 13.99 10.33
CA ALA A 7 -1.88 13.73 9.02
C ALA A 7 -1.01 12.70 8.27
N GLN A 8 -1.66 11.76 7.57
CA GLN A 8 -1.02 10.66 6.84
C GLN A 8 0.14 11.20 5.98
N ASN A 9 1.37 11.06 6.50
CA ASN A 9 2.57 11.61 5.91
C ASN A 9 3.60 10.47 5.83
N PRO A 10 3.93 9.99 4.63
CA PRO A 10 3.58 10.57 3.33
C PRO A 10 2.18 10.19 2.80
N ILE A 11 1.66 10.98 1.84
CA ILE A 11 0.55 10.53 0.97
C ILE A 11 1.12 9.52 -0.02
N ILE A 12 0.44 8.38 -0.14
CA ILE A 12 0.83 7.31 -1.06
C ILE A 12 -0.17 7.22 -2.21
N LEU A 13 0.35 7.21 -3.44
CA LEU A 13 -0.45 7.03 -4.64
C LEU A 13 -0.04 5.74 -5.36
N THR A 14 -1.06 5.02 -5.83
CA THR A 14 -0.91 3.80 -6.63
C THR A 14 -1.86 3.84 -7.83
N SER A 15 -1.64 2.98 -8.81
CA SER A 15 -2.50 2.87 -9.99
C SER A 15 -2.93 1.44 -10.25
N LYS A 16 -4.15 1.27 -10.77
CA LYS A 16 -4.64 -0.04 -11.22
C LYS A 16 -3.89 -0.59 -12.44
N ASP A 17 -3.12 0.25 -13.13
CA ASP A 17 -2.49 -0.04 -14.42
C ASP A 17 -0.97 -0.18 -14.35
N ASP A 18 -0.36 0.04 -13.19
CA ASP A 18 1.08 -0.10 -13.00
C ASP A 18 1.46 -0.62 -11.61
N ALA A 19 2.73 -1.00 -11.46
CA ALA A 19 3.31 -1.44 -10.20
C ALA A 19 4.08 -0.33 -9.49
N ASN A 20 3.75 0.96 -9.71
CA ASN A 20 4.54 2.05 -9.16
C ASN A 20 3.94 2.58 -7.85
N LEU A 21 4.75 2.57 -6.80
CA LEU A 21 4.51 3.21 -5.53
C LEU A 21 5.01 4.65 -5.59
N ARG A 22 4.12 5.62 -5.47
CA ARG A 22 4.45 7.05 -5.54
C ARG A 22 4.29 7.67 -4.17
N ILE A 23 5.32 8.36 -3.72
CA ILE A 23 5.34 9.09 -2.46
C ILE A 23 5.15 10.57 -2.77
N VAL A 24 4.16 11.18 -2.12
CA VAL A 24 3.82 12.59 -2.28
C VAL A 24 4.16 13.34 -1.00
N ASP A 25 4.86 14.45 -1.16
CA ASP A 25 5.10 15.40 -0.08
C ASP A 25 3.80 16.16 0.25
N THR A 26 3.39 16.13 1.51
CA THR A 26 2.11 16.69 1.94
C THR A 26 2.11 18.22 2.08
N SER A 27 3.28 18.86 1.97
CA SER A 27 3.40 20.32 2.05
C SER A 27 3.36 20.98 0.66
N THR A 28 3.87 20.27 -0.35
CA THR A 28 4.02 20.77 -1.72
C THR A 28 3.14 20.04 -2.73
N PHE A 29 2.59 18.87 -2.36
CA PHE A 29 1.80 17.99 -3.22
C PHE A 29 2.53 17.50 -4.47
N PHE A 30 3.87 17.54 -4.47
CA PHE A 30 4.69 16.94 -5.52
C PHE A 30 5.06 15.50 -5.18
N ILE A 31 5.19 14.68 -6.23
CA ILE A 31 5.74 13.33 -6.12
C ILE A 31 7.23 13.46 -5.86
N THR A 32 7.70 12.97 -4.71
CA THR A 32 9.12 12.98 -4.32
C THR A 32 9.83 11.68 -4.66
N SER A 33 9.08 10.57 -4.79
CA SER A 33 9.63 9.28 -5.17
C SER A 33 8.64 8.46 -5.98
N THR A 34 9.15 7.66 -6.90
CA THR A 34 8.40 6.65 -7.65
C THR A 34 9.23 5.38 -7.68
N ASN A 35 8.80 4.37 -6.91
CA ASN A 35 9.49 3.09 -6.79
C ASN A 35 8.64 2.00 -7.46
N THR A 36 9.27 1.11 -8.21
CA THR A 36 8.59 -0.07 -8.76
C THR A 36 8.46 -1.13 -7.67
N MET A 37 7.23 -1.55 -7.40
CA MET A 37 6.93 -2.60 -6.43
C MET A 37 7.37 -3.96 -6.94
N THR A 38 8.00 -4.75 -6.05
CA THR A 38 8.48 -6.10 -6.35
C THR A 38 8.05 -7.08 -5.26
N ALA A 39 7.56 -8.24 -5.68
CA ALA A 39 7.19 -9.34 -4.79
C ALA A 39 7.92 -10.61 -5.24
N SER A 40 8.43 -11.39 -4.29
CA SER A 40 9.14 -12.63 -4.61
C SER A 40 8.25 -13.59 -5.41
N GLY A 41 8.75 -14.06 -6.55
CA GLY A 41 8.07 -15.03 -7.41
C GLY A 41 6.77 -14.54 -8.07
N SER A 42 6.45 -13.25 -8.01
CA SER A 42 5.18 -12.70 -8.50
C SER A 42 5.36 -11.38 -9.26
N THR A 43 4.68 -11.27 -10.40
CA THR A 43 4.59 -10.01 -11.15
C THR A 43 3.36 -9.22 -10.71
N ILE A 44 3.56 -7.97 -10.28
CA ILE A 44 2.49 -7.05 -9.92
C ILE A 44 2.06 -6.29 -11.18
N ASN A 45 0.76 -6.33 -11.50
CA ASN A 45 0.18 -5.70 -12.69
C ASN A 45 -0.67 -4.47 -12.35
N GLY A 46 -0.85 -4.15 -11.07
CA GLY A 46 -1.71 -3.06 -10.65
C GLY A 46 -1.97 -3.08 -9.16
N VAL A 47 -2.14 -1.91 -8.57
CA VAL A 47 -2.40 -1.73 -7.14
C VAL A 47 -3.57 -0.78 -6.93
N THR A 48 -4.53 -1.23 -6.13
CA THR A 48 -5.74 -0.48 -5.79
C THR A 48 -5.96 -0.56 -4.29
N GLY A 49 -6.45 0.51 -3.66
CA GLY A 49 -6.67 0.52 -2.22
C GLY A 49 -5.35 0.48 -1.45
N VAL A 50 -5.03 1.59 -0.80
CA VAL A 50 -3.86 1.71 0.08
C VAL A 50 -4.36 2.21 1.42
N ALA A 51 -3.94 1.54 2.48
CA ALA A 51 -4.16 1.99 3.84
C ALA A 51 -2.80 2.09 4.54
N VAL A 52 -2.56 3.20 5.22
CA VAL A 52 -1.35 3.39 6.02
C VAL A 52 -1.78 3.41 7.48
N HIS A 53 -1.17 2.55 8.27
CA HIS A 53 -1.40 2.53 9.71
C HIS A 53 -1.00 3.88 10.31
N PRO A 54 -1.89 4.57 11.05
CA PRO A 54 -1.65 5.95 11.47
C PRO A 54 -0.51 6.10 12.48
N CYS A 55 -0.30 5.12 13.36
CA CYS A 55 0.76 5.17 14.39
C CYS A 55 2.14 4.72 13.91
N ASN A 56 2.24 3.59 13.20
CA ASN A 56 3.52 2.97 12.85
C ASN A 56 3.91 3.09 11.36
N GLY A 57 3.02 3.62 10.51
CA GLY A 57 3.30 3.84 9.09
C GLY A 57 3.31 2.58 8.23
N ALA A 58 2.89 1.41 8.75
CA ALA A 58 2.78 0.19 7.96
C ALA A 58 1.81 0.37 6.79
N ILE A 59 2.23 -0.03 5.58
CA ILE A 59 1.47 0.18 4.35
C ILE A 59 0.83 -1.14 3.93
N TYR A 60 -0.49 -1.13 3.80
CA TYR A 60 -1.31 -2.25 3.33
C TYR A 60 -1.93 -1.90 1.98
N MET A 61 -1.97 -2.87 1.06
CA MET A 61 -2.39 -2.62 -0.32
C MET A 61 -3.14 -3.82 -0.94
N MET A 62 -4.01 -3.55 -1.93
CA MET A 62 -4.59 -4.61 -2.76
C MET A 62 -3.87 -4.73 -4.10
N LEU A 63 -3.24 -5.87 -4.32
CA LEU A 63 -2.44 -6.15 -5.51
C LEU A 63 -3.23 -6.96 -6.53
N LYS A 64 -3.05 -6.64 -7.81
CA LYS A 64 -3.34 -7.55 -8.92
C LYS A 64 -2.03 -8.23 -9.30
N ILE A 65 -1.97 -9.54 -9.09
CA ILE A 65 -0.82 -10.37 -9.44
C ILE A 65 -1.13 -11.08 -10.77
N ALA A 66 -0.14 -11.17 -11.65
CA ALA A 66 -0.34 -11.70 -13.01
C ALA A 66 -0.88 -13.15 -13.04
N SER A 67 -0.45 -13.99 -12.09
CA SER A 67 -0.79 -15.42 -12.01
C SER A 67 -2.12 -15.72 -11.31
N GLN A 68 -2.87 -14.70 -10.90
CA GLN A 68 -4.04 -14.87 -10.04
C GLN A 68 -5.25 -14.10 -10.58
N SER A 69 -6.43 -14.73 -10.48
CA SER A 69 -7.70 -14.03 -10.66
C SER A 69 -8.07 -13.27 -9.37
N GLY A 70 -8.49 -12.02 -9.51
CA GLY A 70 -8.88 -11.17 -8.39
C GLY A 70 -7.72 -10.35 -7.81
N ARG A 71 -7.74 -10.16 -6.49
CA ARG A 71 -6.78 -9.32 -5.75
C ARG A 71 -6.20 -10.06 -4.54
N SER A 72 -5.01 -9.64 -4.14
CA SER A 72 -4.35 -10.11 -2.93
C SER A 72 -4.03 -8.97 -1.99
N LEU A 73 -4.23 -9.19 -0.70
CA LEU A 73 -3.78 -8.29 0.36
C LEU A 73 -2.27 -8.47 0.52
N ALA A 74 -1.57 -7.35 0.69
CA ALA A 74 -0.14 -7.34 0.89
C ALA A 74 0.29 -6.15 1.75
N THR A 75 1.52 -6.23 2.26
CA THR A 75 2.22 -5.10 2.84
C THR A 75 3.38 -4.66 1.95
N THR A 76 3.80 -3.41 2.10
CA THR A 76 5.02 -2.90 1.45
C THR A 76 5.80 -1.98 2.38
N ASP A 77 7.10 -1.83 2.12
CA ASP A 77 7.84 -0.66 2.55
C ASP A 77 7.73 0.49 1.53
N THR A 78 8.31 1.66 1.87
CA THR A 78 8.36 2.83 0.98
C THR A 78 9.27 2.64 -0.24
N ASN A 79 10.10 1.60 -0.26
CA ASN A 79 10.98 1.27 -1.38
C ASN A 79 10.30 0.34 -2.40
N GLY A 80 9.09 -0.14 -2.12
CA GLY A 80 8.34 -1.05 -2.98
C GLY A 80 8.68 -2.52 -2.76
N SER A 81 9.28 -2.90 -1.63
CA SER A 81 9.46 -4.30 -1.26
C SER A 81 8.15 -4.87 -0.70
N VAL A 82 7.51 -5.77 -1.46
CA VAL A 82 6.16 -6.26 -1.17
C VAL A 82 6.18 -7.66 -0.56
N THR A 83 5.41 -7.83 0.51
CA THR A 83 5.09 -9.15 1.10
C THR A 83 3.61 -9.45 0.91
N ILE A 84 3.31 -10.51 0.17
CA ILE A 84 1.93 -10.95 -0.08
C ILE A 84 1.42 -11.70 1.16
N ILE A 85 0.27 -11.27 1.69
CA ILE A 85 -0.40 -11.92 2.83
C ILE A 85 -1.30 -13.04 2.31
N GLY A 86 -2.12 -12.77 1.29
CA GLY A 86 -3.03 -13.77 0.74
C GLY A 86 -4.09 -13.21 -0.20
N ASN A 87 -4.87 -14.11 -0.81
CA ASN A 87 -5.97 -13.72 -1.68
C ASN A 87 -7.12 -13.10 -0.89
N THR A 88 -7.79 -12.12 -1.50
CA THR A 88 -8.90 -11.41 -0.85
C THR A 88 -10.20 -12.20 -0.95
N GLY A 89 -10.74 -12.43 -2.15
CA GLY A 89 -11.95 -13.27 -2.33
C GLY A 89 -13.02 -12.98 -1.27
N ASP A 90 -13.54 -14.03 -0.64
CA ASP A 90 -14.39 -13.94 0.57
C ASP A 90 -13.59 -14.02 1.88
N ASN A 91 -12.26 -14.07 1.80
CA ASN A 91 -11.33 -14.17 2.93
C ASN A 91 -10.99 -12.81 3.56
N PHE A 92 -11.38 -11.70 2.93
CA PHE A 92 -11.04 -10.34 3.35
C PHE A 92 -12.27 -9.43 3.27
N ALA A 93 -12.54 -8.73 4.37
CA ALA A 93 -13.67 -7.80 4.47
C ALA A 93 -13.21 -6.34 4.64
N GLU A 94 -12.27 -6.07 5.55
CA GLU A 94 -11.87 -4.72 5.93
C GLU A 94 -10.47 -4.69 6.58
N ILE A 95 -9.85 -3.51 6.59
CA ILE A 95 -8.73 -3.17 7.47
C ILE A 95 -9.20 -2.05 8.40
N ALA A 96 -9.06 -2.27 9.69
CA ALA A 96 -9.19 -1.26 10.73
C ALA A 96 -7.88 -1.20 11.51
N PHE A 97 -7.55 -0.03 12.05
CA PHE A 97 -6.38 0.17 12.87
C PHE A 97 -6.82 0.55 14.28
N ASP A 98 -6.22 -0.08 15.28
CA ASP A 98 -6.25 0.42 16.63
C ASP A 98 -5.05 1.36 16.87
N ASP A 99 -4.89 1.77 18.12
CA ASP A 99 -3.87 2.69 18.58
C ASP A 99 -2.46 2.07 18.78
N ASN A 100 -2.28 0.74 18.62
CA ASN A 100 -1.01 0.02 18.85
C ASN A 100 -0.36 -0.55 17.57
#